data_AF-A0A2D6DPP0-F1
#
_entry.id   AF-A0A2D6DPP0-F1
#
_cell.length_a   1.000
_cell.length_b   1.000
_cell.length_c   1.000
_cell.angle_alpha   90.00
_cell.angle_beta   90.00
_cell.angle_gamma   90.00
#
_symmetry.space_group_name_H-M   'P 1'
#
loop_
_entity.id
_entity.type
_entity.pdbx_description
1 polymer ?
#
loop_
_entity_poly.entity_id
_entity_poly.type
_entity_poly.pdbx_seq_one_letter_code
_entity_poly.pdbx_strand_id
1 'polypeptide(L)'
;MNNNRITQSIIIGIATLVAASTWAGTKSVLFGDGGWLLPSIGFLILLIFLGLNWLLTKSRAVLMITLVFIVISYFFVFGFKLEYLATLFIAGVFFVLGSFRAIKEKQVRIKIQVDKILRRGLPFILTALSLMVAIAYFFSPLALRGEDQIEVPRPLFNALVRPVMNVTEIQLLNNQIPVDFQESLYQTAN
;
A
#
# COMPACT_ATOMS: atom_id res chain seq x y z
N MET A 1 20.29 -38.00 7.61
CA MET A 1 19.56 -37.10 6.68
C MET A 1 18.46 -36.26 7.36
N ASN A 2 18.22 -36.35 8.68
CA ASN A 2 17.10 -35.69 9.37
C ASN A 2 17.38 -34.26 9.88
N ASN A 3 18.61 -33.93 10.28
CA ASN A 3 18.90 -32.66 10.94
C ASN A 3 18.61 -31.43 10.06
N ASN A 4 18.81 -31.54 8.75
CA ASN A 4 18.54 -30.43 7.82
C ASN A 4 17.06 -30.05 7.73
N ARG A 5 16.13 -31.01 7.93
CA ARG A 5 14.68 -30.72 7.88
C ARG A 5 14.24 -29.95 9.11
N ILE A 6 14.75 -30.32 10.29
CA ILE A 6 14.44 -29.65 11.56
C ILE A 6 14.95 -28.20 11.52
N THR A 7 16.20 -27.99 11.10
CA THR A 7 16.77 -26.63 10.98
C THR A 7 15.98 -25.76 10.00
N GLN A 8 15.54 -26.32 8.86
CA GLN A 8 14.72 -25.59 7.88
C GLN A 8 13.36 -25.19 8.46
N SER A 9 12.67 -26.12 9.14
CA SER A 9 11.39 -25.81 9.78
C SER A 9 11.51 -24.70 10.83
N ILE A 10 12.58 -24.70 11.62
CA ILE A 10 12.86 -23.65 12.60
C ILE A 10 13.04 -22.29 11.91
N ILE A 11 13.84 -22.23 10.83
CA ILE A 11 14.06 -20.99 10.07
C ILE A 11 12.75 -20.46 9.49
N ILE A 12 11.92 -21.33 8.90
CA ILE A 12 10.61 -20.94 8.35
C ILE A 12 9.71 -20.40 9.47
N GLY A 13 9.63 -21.10 10.60
CA GLY A 13 8.81 -20.70 11.74
C GLY A 13 9.22 -19.33 12.28
N ILE A 14 10.52 -19.11 12.51
CA ILE A 14 11.04 -17.82 12.99
C ILE A 14 10.79 -16.72 11.97
N ALA A 15 11.08 -16.95 10.69
CA ALA A 15 10.84 -15.95 9.64
C ALA A 15 9.36 -15.57 9.53
N THR A 16 8.46 -16.55 9.70
CA THR A 16 7.00 -16.32 9.67
C THR A 16 6.55 -15.52 10.89
N LEU A 17 7.08 -15.83 12.08
CA LEU A 17 6.77 -15.11 13.31
C LEU A 17 7.26 -13.65 13.23
N VAL A 18 8.49 -13.44 12.78
CA VAL A 18 9.04 -12.09 12.53
C VAL A 18 8.20 -11.34 11.51
N ALA A 19 7.79 -12.00 10.42
CA ALA A 19 6.90 -11.38 9.43
C ALA A 19 5.57 -10.97 10.04
N ALA A 20 4.92 -11.85 10.80
CA ALA A 20 3.65 -11.56 11.46
C ALA A 20 3.77 -10.38 12.44
N SER A 21 4.82 -10.36 13.27
CA SER A 21 5.11 -9.25 14.19
C SER A 21 5.38 -7.94 13.44
N THR A 22 6.12 -8.00 12.33
CA THR A 22 6.42 -6.83 11.49
C THR A 22 5.15 -6.26 10.88
N TRP A 23 4.31 -7.11 10.28
CA TRP A 23 3.03 -6.69 9.71
C TRP A 23 2.09 -6.13 10.78
N ALA A 24 2.03 -6.75 11.96
CA ALA A 24 1.24 -6.22 13.08
C ALA A 24 1.73 -4.83 13.50
N GLY A 25 3.05 -4.63 13.55
CA GLY A 25 3.66 -3.31 13.75
C GLY A 25 3.25 -2.32 12.66
N THR A 26 3.31 -2.71 11.39
CA THR A 26 2.87 -1.86 10.27
C THR A 26 1.39 -1.49 10.40
N LYS A 27 0.52 -2.44 10.73
CA LYS A 27 -0.91 -2.16 10.96
C LYS A 27 -1.13 -1.16 12.09
N SER A 28 -0.39 -1.30 13.20
CA SER A 28 -0.47 -0.36 14.33
C SER A 28 -0.12 1.08 13.92
N VAL A 29 0.88 1.24 13.05
CA VAL A 29 1.26 2.55 12.50
C VAL A 29 0.20 3.08 11.51
N LEU A 30 -0.35 2.21 10.66
CA LEU A 30 -1.28 2.62 9.60
C LEU A 30 -2.72 2.89 10.08
N PHE A 31 -3.15 2.26 11.18
CA PHE A 31 -4.52 2.35 11.69
C PHE A 31 -4.61 2.96 13.09
N GLY A 32 -3.47 3.30 13.71
CA GLY A 32 -3.39 3.92 15.02
C GLY A 32 -2.26 4.95 15.07
N ASP A 33 -1.72 5.18 16.26
CA ASP A 33 -0.71 6.21 16.51
C ASP A 33 0.69 5.61 16.77
N GLY A 34 0.96 4.43 16.19
CA GLY A 34 2.23 3.73 16.34
C GLY A 34 3.40 4.43 15.66
N GLY A 35 4.62 4.28 16.19
CA GLY A 35 5.84 4.77 15.56
C GLY A 35 6.39 3.84 14.47
N TRP A 36 6.94 4.42 13.40
CA TRP A 36 7.56 3.69 12.27
C TRP A 36 8.81 2.87 12.64
N LEU A 37 9.39 3.10 13.82
CA LEU A 37 10.63 2.46 14.25
C LEU A 37 10.48 0.94 14.38
N LEU A 38 9.38 0.47 14.96
CA LEU A 38 9.13 -0.97 15.18
C LEU A 38 9.01 -1.75 13.86
N PRO A 39 8.13 -1.38 12.89
CA PRO A 39 8.06 -2.10 11.63
C PRO A 39 9.36 -1.97 10.80
N SER A 40 10.08 -0.85 10.89
CA SER A 40 11.35 -0.68 10.16
C SER A 40 12.40 -1.69 10.63
N ILE A 41 12.57 -1.84 11.95
CA ILE A 41 13.46 -2.87 12.52
C ILE A 41 12.96 -4.27 12.15
N GLY A 42 11.64 -4.50 12.20
CA GLY A 42 11.03 -5.77 11.81
C GLY A 42 11.36 -6.16 10.36
N PHE A 43 11.22 -5.23 9.40
CA PHE A 43 11.55 -5.49 7.99
C PHE A 43 13.05 -5.73 7.78
N LEU A 44 13.93 -5.04 8.50
CA LEU A 44 15.37 -5.31 8.44
C LEU A 44 15.70 -6.73 8.91
N ILE A 45 15.14 -7.13 10.07
CA ILE A 45 15.32 -8.49 10.59
C ILE A 45 14.77 -9.51 9.60
N LEU A 46 13.58 -9.27 9.04
CA LEU A 46 12.96 -10.14 8.04
C LEU A 46 13.86 -10.30 6.81
N LEU A 47 14.40 -9.22 6.26
CA LEU A 47 15.33 -9.27 5.12
C LEU A 47 16.60 -10.09 5.42
N ILE A 48 17.15 -9.95 6.63
CA ILE A 48 18.30 -10.76 7.07
C ILE A 48 17.93 -12.25 7.08
N PHE A 49 16.78 -12.61 7.65
CA PHE A 49 16.31 -14.00 7.68
C PHE A 49 16.06 -14.57 6.27
N LEU A 50 15.47 -13.79 5.36
CA LEU A 50 15.31 -14.23 3.97
C LEU A 50 16.65 -14.42 3.26
N GLY A 51 17.60 -13.50 3.46
CA GLY A 51 18.95 -13.60 2.91
C GLY A 51 19.66 -14.86 3.42
N LEU A 52 19.59 -15.12 4.73
CA LEU A 52 20.11 -16.35 5.34
C LEU A 52 19.42 -17.59 4.76
N ASN A 53 18.10 -17.56 4.63
CA ASN A 53 17.33 -18.69 4.10
C ASN A 53 17.79 -19.03 2.67
N TRP A 54 18.02 -18.04 1.80
CA TRP A 54 18.60 -18.29 0.47
C TRP A 54 20.01 -18.91 0.50
N LEU A 55 20.84 -18.46 1.44
CA LEU A 55 22.19 -18.97 1.57
C LEU A 55 22.21 -20.42 2.06
N LEU A 56 21.47 -20.72 3.12
CA LEU A 56 21.43 -22.02 3.80
C LEU A 56 20.62 -23.06 3.02
N THR A 57 19.50 -22.66 2.44
CA THR A 57 18.56 -23.60 1.83
C THR A 57 18.98 -23.94 0.40
N LYS A 58 19.13 -25.23 0.11
CA LYS A 58 19.35 -25.74 -1.25
C LYS A 58 18.04 -25.97 -2.02
N SER A 59 16.96 -26.26 -1.31
CA SER A 59 15.66 -26.57 -1.91
C SER A 59 14.89 -25.31 -2.30
N ARG A 60 14.51 -25.21 -3.58
CA ARG A 60 13.62 -24.15 -4.07
C ARG A 60 12.25 -24.18 -3.38
N ALA A 61 11.74 -25.37 -3.06
CA ALA A 61 10.43 -25.53 -2.44
C ALA A 61 10.36 -24.86 -1.06
N VAL A 62 11.38 -25.03 -0.23
CA VAL A 62 11.45 -24.46 1.12
C VAL A 62 11.45 -22.92 1.08
N LEU A 63 12.14 -22.34 0.11
CA LEU A 63 12.16 -20.89 -0.10
C LEU A 63 10.77 -20.37 -0.50
N MET A 64 10.12 -21.04 -1.46
CA MET A 64 8.76 -20.67 -1.88
C MET A 64 7.77 -20.80 -0.74
N ILE A 65 7.86 -21.87 0.06
CA ILE A 65 7.02 -22.07 1.25
C ILE A 65 7.20 -20.90 2.22
N THR A 66 8.45 -20.48 2.48
CA THR A 66 8.71 -19.34 3.39
C THR A 66 8.06 -18.06 2.88
N LEU A 67 8.15 -17.78 1.57
CA LEU A 67 7.53 -16.61 0.96
C LEU A 67 6.01 -16.67 1.05
N VAL A 68 5.42 -17.84 0.80
CA VAL A 68 3.98 -18.07 0.96
C VAL A 68 3.55 -17.79 2.40
N PHE A 69 4.30 -18.26 3.41
CA PHE A 69 3.99 -17.96 4.81
C PHE A 69 4.07 -16.48 5.17
N ILE A 70 5.04 -15.73 4.61
CA ILE A 70 5.14 -14.26 4.79
C ILE A 70 3.92 -13.56 4.17
N VAL A 71 3.45 -14.05 3.04
CA VAL A 71 2.30 -13.53 2.31
C VAL A 71 0.99 -13.88 3.04
N ILE A 72 0.87 -15.09 3.59
CA ILE A 72 -0.27 -15.50 4.42
C ILE A 72 -0.32 -14.67 5.71
N SER A 73 0.82 -14.42 6.36
CA SER A 73 0.84 -13.62 7.58
C SER A 73 0.40 -12.18 7.34
N TYR A 74 0.71 -11.61 6.17
CA TYR A 74 0.16 -10.32 5.74
C TYR A 74 -1.37 -10.34 5.70
N PHE A 75 -1.99 -11.35 5.06
CA PHE A 75 -3.45 -11.49 5.03
C PHE A 75 -4.07 -11.63 6.42
N PHE A 76 -3.42 -12.38 7.31
CA PHE A 76 -3.92 -12.56 8.66
C PHE A 76 -3.98 -11.24 9.44
N VAL A 77 -3.05 -10.32 9.16
CA VAL A 77 -2.99 -9.02 9.84
C VAL A 77 -3.93 -7.98 9.20
N PHE A 78 -3.90 -7.83 7.88
CA PHE A 78 -4.65 -6.78 7.17
C PHE A 78 -6.06 -7.20 6.75
N GLY A 79 -6.39 -8.50 6.82
CA GLY A 79 -7.67 -9.05 6.40
C GLY A 79 -7.71 -9.36 4.90
N PHE A 80 -8.79 -10.01 4.47
CA PHE A 80 -9.00 -10.37 3.07
C PHE A 80 -9.80 -9.28 2.36
N LYS A 81 -9.14 -8.53 1.47
CA LYS A 81 -9.79 -7.56 0.58
C LYS A 81 -9.34 -7.81 -0.87
N LEU A 82 -10.21 -7.52 -1.83
CA LEU A 82 -10.00 -7.79 -3.25
C LEU A 82 -8.81 -6.99 -3.81
N GLU A 83 -8.64 -5.76 -3.32
CA GLU A 83 -7.56 -4.85 -3.72
C GLU A 83 -6.20 -5.40 -3.30
N TYR A 84 -6.11 -5.96 -2.09
CA TYR A 84 -4.89 -6.61 -1.60
C TYR A 84 -4.53 -7.86 -2.40
N LEU A 85 -5.52 -8.58 -2.95
CA LEU A 85 -5.29 -9.79 -3.73
C LEU A 85 -4.51 -9.50 -5.03
N ALA A 86 -4.85 -8.42 -5.74
CA ALA A 86 -4.18 -8.04 -6.98
C ALA A 86 -2.71 -7.66 -6.73
N THR A 87 -2.44 -6.86 -5.70
CA THR A 87 -1.07 -6.49 -5.32
C THR A 87 -0.26 -7.69 -4.88
N LEU A 88 -0.89 -8.63 -4.18
CA LEU A 88 -0.24 -9.84 -3.70
C LEU A 88 0.12 -10.79 -4.84
N PHE A 89 -0.70 -10.85 -5.89
CA PHE A 89 -0.35 -11.55 -7.12
C PHE A 89 0.93 -10.94 -7.74
N ILE A 90 0.98 -9.62 -7.87
CA ILE A 90 2.15 -8.91 -8.41
C ILE A 90 3.39 -9.12 -7.51
N ALA A 91 3.26 -8.91 -6.20
CA ALA A 91 4.33 -9.15 -5.23
C ALA A 91 4.82 -10.61 -5.27
N GLY A 92 3.90 -11.57 -5.44
CA GLY A 92 4.19 -12.97 -5.66
C GLY A 92 5.06 -13.21 -6.89
N VAL A 93 4.77 -12.55 -8.01
CA VAL A 93 5.63 -12.61 -9.21
C VAL A 93 7.04 -12.10 -8.90
N PHE A 94 7.17 -10.97 -8.21
CA PHE A 94 8.48 -10.44 -7.80
C PHE A 94 9.23 -11.42 -6.86
N PHE A 95 8.55 -12.02 -5.89
CA PHE A 95 9.12 -13.02 -4.99
C PHE A 95 9.64 -14.26 -5.74
N VAL A 96 8.87 -14.74 -6.73
CA VAL A 96 9.27 -15.87 -7.57
C VAL A 96 10.48 -15.53 -8.43
N LEU A 97 10.48 -14.36 -9.07
CA LEU A 97 11.59 -13.89 -9.90
C LEU A 97 12.87 -13.69 -9.09
N GLY A 98 12.77 -13.07 -7.91
CA GLY A 98 13.90 -12.89 -6.98
C GLY A 98 14.50 -14.22 -6.56
N SER A 99 13.65 -15.18 -6.18
CA SER A 99 14.08 -16.53 -5.79
C SER A 99 14.72 -17.28 -6.95
N PHE A 100 14.17 -17.17 -8.16
CA PHE A 100 14.74 -17.82 -9.34
C PHE A 100 16.13 -17.27 -9.67
N ARG A 101 16.31 -15.94 -9.62
CA ARG A 101 17.61 -15.30 -9.86
C ARG A 101 18.64 -15.66 -8.80
N ALA A 102 18.25 -15.68 -7.52
CA ALA A 102 19.14 -16.06 -6.42
C ALA A 102 19.62 -17.52 -6.55
N ILE A 103 18.70 -18.45 -6.85
CA ILE A 103 19.03 -19.88 -6.99
C ILE A 103 19.86 -20.13 -8.24
N LYS A 104 19.52 -19.51 -9.38
CA LYS A 104 20.31 -19.63 -10.62
C LYS A 104 21.75 -19.19 -10.39
N GLU A 105 21.95 -18.10 -9.67
CA GLU A 105 23.30 -17.62 -9.33
C GLU A 105 24.07 -18.61 -8.44
N LYS A 106 23.38 -19.25 -7.49
CA LYS A 106 23.94 -20.28 -6.62
C LYS A 106 24.34 -21.55 -7.37
N GLN A 107 23.58 -21.95 -8.38
CA GLN A 107 23.84 -23.16 -9.17
C GLN A 107 24.94 -23.00 -10.22
N VAL A 108 25.12 -21.78 -10.76
CA VAL A 108 26.10 -21.52 -11.83
C VAL A 108 27.54 -21.43 -11.30
N ARG A 109 27.74 -21.25 -9.98
CA ARG A 109 29.09 -21.05 -9.40
C ARG A 109 29.53 -22.19 -8.49
N ILE A 110 30.77 -22.63 -8.67
CA ILE A 110 31.44 -23.64 -7.82
C ILE A 110 31.72 -23.07 -6.41
N LYS A 111 31.91 -21.75 -6.29
CA LYS A 111 32.18 -21.05 -5.02
C LYS A 111 31.02 -20.11 -4.67
N ILE A 112 30.46 -20.27 -3.47
CA ILE A 112 29.34 -19.45 -2.97
C ILE A 112 29.84 -18.02 -2.75
N GLN A 113 29.39 -17.08 -3.59
CA GLN A 113 29.64 -15.64 -3.44
C GLN A 113 28.38 -14.99 -2.88
N VAL A 114 28.33 -14.84 -1.55
CA VAL A 114 27.16 -14.34 -0.79
C VAL A 114 26.64 -13.02 -1.36
N ASP A 115 27.54 -12.04 -1.55
CA ASP A 115 27.20 -10.71 -2.07
C ASP A 115 26.44 -10.77 -3.41
N LYS A 116 26.88 -11.63 -4.35
CA LYS A 116 26.24 -11.73 -5.66
C LYS A 116 24.86 -12.39 -5.62
N ILE A 117 24.67 -13.37 -4.75
CA ILE A 117 23.38 -14.03 -4.55
C ILE A 117 22.38 -13.02 -3.98
N LEU A 118 22.80 -12.28 -2.94
CA LEU A 118 21.96 -11.26 -2.32
C LEU A 118 21.65 -10.12 -3.29
N ARG A 119 22.66 -9.56 -3.99
CA ARG A 119 22.45 -8.46 -4.95
C ARG A 119 21.50 -8.81 -6.10
N ARG A 120 21.41 -10.07 -6.51
CA ARG A 120 20.51 -10.50 -7.61
C ARG A 120 19.09 -10.82 -7.16
N GLY A 121 18.92 -11.35 -5.95
CA GLY A 121 17.60 -11.73 -5.43
C GLY A 121 16.94 -10.63 -4.61
N LEU A 122 17.68 -10.01 -3.70
CA LEU A 122 17.15 -9.11 -2.66
C LEU A 122 16.40 -7.90 -3.22
N PRO A 123 16.83 -7.25 -4.33
CA PRO A 123 16.09 -6.12 -4.89
C PRO A 123 14.64 -6.48 -5.22
N PHE A 124 14.38 -7.67 -5.77
CA PHE A 124 13.03 -8.12 -6.12
C PHE A 124 12.15 -8.31 -4.88
N ILE A 125 12.72 -8.84 -3.81
CA ILE A 125 12.03 -9.02 -2.52
C ILE A 125 11.72 -7.68 -1.89
N LEU A 126 12.68 -6.76 -1.93
CA LEU A 126 12.51 -5.42 -1.41
C LEU A 126 11.42 -4.68 -2.19
N THR A 127 11.42 -4.77 -3.52
CA THR A 127 10.32 -4.24 -4.35
C THR A 127 8.97 -4.85 -3.99
N ALA A 128 8.91 -6.18 -3.80
CA ALA A 128 7.67 -6.86 -3.42
C ALA A 128 7.14 -6.37 -2.07
N LEU A 129 8.01 -6.30 -1.05
CA LEU A 129 7.66 -5.81 0.28
C LEU A 129 7.25 -4.33 0.27
N SER A 130 8.02 -3.48 -0.44
CA SER A 130 7.67 -2.07 -0.60
C SER A 130 6.32 -1.88 -1.27
N LEU A 131 6.00 -2.70 -2.28
CA LEU A 131 4.70 -2.67 -2.95
C LEU A 131 3.56 -3.06 -1.99
N MET A 132 3.77 -4.10 -1.17
CA MET A 132 2.80 -4.53 -0.16
C MET A 132 2.59 -3.46 0.94
N VAL A 133 3.64 -2.77 1.35
CA VAL A 133 3.53 -1.65 2.31
C VAL A 133 2.82 -0.46 1.66
N ALA A 134 3.17 -0.11 0.43
CA ALA A 134 2.56 1.01 -0.30
C ALA A 134 1.05 0.82 -0.48
N ILE A 135 0.60 -0.39 -0.84
CA ILE A 135 -0.84 -0.66 -0.98
C ILE A 135 -1.55 -0.64 0.38
N ALA A 136 -0.91 -1.19 1.42
CA ALA A 136 -1.47 -1.17 2.77
C ALA A 136 -1.64 0.27 3.26
N TYR A 137 -0.66 1.14 2.97
CA TYR A 137 -0.71 2.57 3.26
C TYR A 137 -1.80 3.28 2.44
N PHE A 138 -1.86 3.05 1.13
CA PHE A 138 -2.84 3.69 0.25
C PHE A 138 -4.29 3.44 0.69
N PHE A 139 -4.60 2.20 1.12
CA PHE A 139 -5.92 1.84 1.63
C PHE A 139 -6.06 1.97 3.16
N SER A 140 -5.11 2.62 3.83
CA SER A 140 -5.18 2.87 5.27
C SER A 140 -5.91 4.19 5.56
N PRO A 141 -6.59 4.30 6.71
CA PRO A 141 -7.20 5.56 7.14
C PRO A 141 -6.14 6.65 7.37
N LEU A 142 -4.88 6.31 7.64
CA LEU A 142 -3.80 7.29 7.74
C LEU A 142 -3.59 8.08 6.44
N ALA A 143 -3.79 7.47 5.27
CA ALA A 143 -3.75 8.18 3.99
C ALA A 143 -4.97 9.11 3.82
N LEU A 144 -6.14 8.68 4.30
CA LEU A 144 -7.40 9.44 4.19
C LEU A 144 -7.49 10.59 5.20
N ARG A 145 -6.83 10.50 6.36
CA ARG A 145 -6.77 11.59 7.36
C ARG A 145 -6.14 12.88 6.82
N GLY A 146 -5.34 12.79 5.73
CA GLY A 146 -4.82 13.96 5.02
C GLY A 146 -5.85 14.67 4.14
N GLU A 147 -7.02 14.06 3.89
CA GLU A 147 -8.07 14.58 2.99
C GLU A 147 -9.30 15.12 3.74
N ASP A 148 -9.45 14.85 5.04
CA ASP A 148 -10.61 15.32 5.85
C ASP A 148 -10.65 16.85 6.05
N GLN A 149 -9.63 17.57 5.59
CA GLN A 149 -9.62 19.03 5.49
C GLN A 149 -9.28 19.43 4.06
N ILE A 150 -10.20 19.19 3.11
CA ILE A 150 -10.22 19.98 1.88
C ILE A 150 -10.53 21.42 2.31
N GLU A 151 -9.50 22.17 2.69
CA GLU A 151 -9.56 23.62 2.79
C GLU A 151 -9.75 24.16 1.38
N VAL A 152 -11.01 24.18 0.90
CA VAL A 152 -11.32 24.80 -0.38
C VAL A 152 -10.84 26.26 -0.28
N PRO A 153 -9.89 26.69 -1.12
CA PRO A 153 -9.40 28.05 -1.05
C PRO A 153 -10.59 29.00 -1.22
N ARG A 154 -10.84 29.86 -0.23
CA ARG A 154 -11.96 30.81 -0.26
C ARG A 154 -12.09 31.58 -1.58
N PRO A 155 -11.01 31.93 -2.31
CA PRO A 155 -11.13 32.54 -3.64
C PRO A 155 -11.84 31.65 -4.67
N LEU A 156 -11.54 30.34 -4.70
CA LEU A 156 -12.18 29.38 -5.61
C LEU A 156 -13.63 29.13 -5.22
N PHE A 157 -13.90 28.96 -3.92
CA PHE A 157 -15.27 28.84 -3.43
C PHE A 157 -16.10 30.07 -3.79
N ASN A 158 -15.58 31.28 -3.57
CA ASN A 158 -16.26 32.52 -3.91
C ASN A 158 -16.44 32.71 -5.42
N ALA A 159 -15.49 32.25 -6.25
CA ALA A 159 -15.61 32.30 -7.70
C ALA A 159 -16.71 31.36 -8.24
N LEU A 160 -16.93 30.22 -7.58
CA LEU A 160 -17.96 29.25 -7.95
C LEU A 160 -19.35 29.61 -7.40
N VAL A 161 -19.43 30.22 -6.22
CA VAL A 161 -20.69 30.57 -5.56
C VAL A 161 -21.26 31.91 -6.05
N ARG A 162 -20.41 32.89 -6.39
CA ARG A 162 -20.86 34.21 -6.89
C ARG A 162 -21.82 34.15 -8.07
N PRO A 163 -21.57 33.34 -9.13
CA PRO A 163 -22.50 33.24 -10.26
C PRO A 163 -23.88 32.72 -9.84
N VAL A 164 -23.91 31.74 -8.93
CA VAL A 164 -25.17 31.13 -8.45
C VAL A 164 -25.98 32.12 -7.61
N MET A 165 -25.31 32.87 -6.74
CA MET A 165 -25.95 33.92 -5.93
C MET A 165 -26.48 35.06 -6.81
N ASN A 166 -25.71 35.50 -7.81
CA ASN A 166 -26.15 36.54 -8.74
C ASN A 166 -27.37 36.10 -9.57
N VAL A 167 -27.44 34.83 -10.00
CA VAL A 167 -28.61 34.31 -10.72
C VAL A 167 -29.84 34.24 -9.81
N THR A 168 -29.66 33.86 -8.55
CA THR A 168 -30.76 33.78 -7.57
C THR A 168 -31.28 35.19 -7.23
N GLU A 169 -30.39 36.16 -7.09
CA GLU A 169 -30.75 37.56 -6.81
C GLU A 169 -31.47 38.21 -8.00
N ILE A 170 -31.04 37.95 -9.24
CA ILE A 170 -31.74 38.39 -10.46
C ILE A 170 -33.12 37.73 -10.58
N GLN A 171 -33.26 36.45 -10.23
CA GLN A 171 -34.56 35.76 -10.26
C GLN A 171 -35.53 36.27 -9.19
N LEU A 172 -35.04 36.60 -7.99
CA LEU A 172 -35.85 37.20 -6.93
C LEU A 172 -36.27 38.63 -7.26
N LEU A 173 -35.39 39.42 -7.91
CA LEU A 173 -35.71 40.77 -8.39
C LEU A 173 -36.75 40.73 -9.53
N ASN A 174 -36.64 39.75 -10.44
CA ASN A 174 -37.54 39.62 -11.59
C ASN A 174 -38.93 39.04 -11.19
N ASN A 175 -39.01 38.23 -10.12
CA ASN A 175 -40.28 37.73 -9.57
C ASN A 175 -41.01 38.73 -8.65
N GLN A 176 -40.40 39.88 -8.32
CA GLN A 176 -41.03 40.96 -7.54
C GLN A 176 -41.56 42.11 -8.40
N ILE A 177 -41.44 42.06 -9.73
CA ILE A 177 -42.12 43.00 -10.62
C ILE A 177 -43.49 42.39 -10.96
N PRO A 178 -44.60 42.88 -10.39
CA PRO A 178 -45.92 42.52 -10.88
C PRO A 178 -46.04 42.99 -12.34
N VAL A 179 -46.46 42.06 -13.20
CA VAL A 179 -46.71 42.26 -14.64
C VAL A 179 -47.71 43.39 -14.91
N ASP A 180 -48.47 43.81 -13.90
CA ASP A 180 -49.49 44.86 -13.96
C ASP A 180 -48.94 46.30 -14.08
N PHE A 181 -47.64 46.54 -13.93
CA PHE A 181 -47.05 47.89 -14.03
C PHE A 181 -46.47 48.26 -15.40
N GLN A 182 -46.33 47.31 -16.33
CA GLN A 182 -45.83 47.61 -17.68
C GLN A 182 -46.93 48.11 -18.62
N GLU A 183 -48.20 47.71 -18.44
CA GLU A 183 -49.29 48.17 -19.31
C GLU A 183 -49.71 49.63 -19.04
N SER A 184 -49.50 50.16 -17.83
CA SER A 184 -49.91 51.54 -17.48
C SER A 184 -48.99 52.63 -18.06
N LEU A 185 -47.76 52.29 -18.44
CA LEU A 185 -46.81 53.23 -19.05
C LEU A 185 -46.97 53.37 -20.57
N TYR A 186 -47.64 52.42 -21.24
CA TYR A 186 -47.97 52.53 -22.67
C TYR A 186 -49.28 53.27 -22.93
N GLN A 187 -50.19 53.35 -21.94
CA GLN A 187 -51.46 54.09 -22.08
C GLN A 187 -51.34 55.58 -21.73
N THR A 188 -50.24 56.03 -21.15
CA THR A 188 -50.00 57.46 -20.83
C THR A 188 -49.17 58.20 -21.89
N ALA A 189 -48.81 57.52 -22.98
CA ALA A 189 -47.97 58.06 -24.06
C ALA A 189 -48.70 58.25 -25.41
N ASN A 190 -50.03 58.14 -25.45
CA ASN A 190 -50.85 58.47 -26.63
C ASN A 190 -52.02 59.40 -26.25
#